data_AF-A0AAE9E941-F1
#
_entry.id   AF-A0AAE9E941-F1
#
_cell.length_a   1.000
_cell.length_b   1.000
_cell.length_c   1.000
_cell.angle_alpha   90.00
_cell.angle_beta   90.00
_cell.angle_gamma   90.00
#
_symmetry.space_group_name_H-M   'P 1'
#
loop_
_entity.id
_entity.type
_entity.pdbx_description
1 polymer ?
#
loop_
_entity_poly.entity_id
_entity_poly.type
_entity_poly.pdbx_seq_one_letter_code
_entity_poly.pdbx_strand_id
1 'polypeptide(L)'
;MGHAANMARGDLESVGCGYTRCTKDGFELSIVLCLYYPPAGEPAYKKGQTCSECSDGFSCEKKIGLCLDRNATEIDTRGEDTSGSPSMSMLFLVIWTISMI
;
A
#
# COMPACT_ATOMS: atom_id res chain seq x y z
N MET A 1 -20.05 4.32 1.11
CA MET A 1 -19.51 4.31 2.49
C MET A 1 -18.57 3.14 2.80
N GLY A 2 -18.56 2.04 2.01
CA GLY A 2 -17.72 0.86 2.31
C GLY A 2 -16.20 1.08 2.29
N HIS A 3 -15.66 1.93 1.41
CA HIS A 3 -14.20 2.14 1.35
C HIS A 3 -13.63 2.77 2.62
N ALA A 4 -14.23 3.85 3.11
CA ALA A 4 -13.80 4.50 4.36
C ALA A 4 -14.01 3.60 5.58
N ALA A 5 -15.12 2.85 5.60
CA ALA A 5 -15.38 1.89 6.67
C ALA A 5 -14.29 0.81 6.75
N ASN A 6 -13.83 0.27 5.62
CA ASN A 6 -12.77 -0.74 5.57
C ASN A 6 -11.42 -0.22 6.10
N MET A 7 -11.11 1.07 5.85
CA MET A 7 -9.88 1.71 6.32
C MET A 7 -9.91 2.06 7.81
N ALA A 8 -11.08 2.42 8.34
CA ALA A 8 -11.24 2.89 9.71
C ALA A 8 -11.53 1.77 10.71
N ARG A 9 -11.32 0.51 10.35
CA ARG A 9 -11.64 -0.60 11.25
C ARG A 9 -10.63 -0.76 12.36
N GLY A 10 -11.14 -1.00 13.57
CA GLY A 10 -10.31 -1.20 14.76
C GLY A 10 -9.69 -2.60 14.85
N ASP A 11 -10.18 -3.56 14.07
CA ASP A 11 -9.66 -4.93 13.99
C ASP A 11 -8.71 -5.14 12.80
N LEU A 12 -8.43 -4.10 12.01
CA LEU A 12 -7.57 -4.22 10.83
C LEU A 12 -6.11 -4.40 11.27
N GLU A 13 -5.50 -5.50 10.82
CA GLU A 13 -4.12 -5.83 11.16
C GLU A 13 -3.15 -5.58 10.00
N SER A 14 -3.60 -5.81 8.77
CA SER A 14 -2.76 -5.61 7.59
C SER A 14 -3.54 -5.15 6.37
N VAL A 15 -2.83 -4.41 5.53
CA VAL A 15 -3.32 -3.92 4.24
C VAL A 15 -2.26 -4.17 3.18
N GLY A 16 -2.69 -4.71 2.04
CA GLY A 16 -1.85 -4.86 0.86
C GLY A 16 -2.49 -4.13 -0.31
N CYS A 17 -1.76 -3.22 -0.94
CA CYS A 17 -2.26 -2.45 -2.08
C CYS A 17 -1.45 -2.75 -3.34
N GLY A 18 -2.13 -2.78 -4.48
CA GLY A 18 -1.53 -2.78 -5.80
C GLY A 18 -2.20 -1.74 -6.68
N TYR A 19 -1.52 -1.33 -7.74
CA TYR A 19 -2.11 -0.47 -8.74
C TYR A 19 -1.81 -0.99 -10.14
N THR A 20 -2.67 -0.65 -11.09
CA THR A 20 -2.46 -0.92 -12.51
C THR A 20 -2.91 0.27 -13.35
N ARG A 21 -2.32 0.43 -14.53
CA ARG A 21 -2.72 1.43 -15.51
C ARG A 21 -3.35 0.73 -16.69
N CYS A 22 -4.53 1.18 -17.10
CA CYS A 22 -5.29 0.65 -18.21
C CYS A 22 -5.68 1.80 -19.14
N THR A 23 -5.76 1.55 -20.44
CA THR A 23 -6.33 2.51 -21.38
C THR A 23 -7.77 2.12 -21.70
N LYS A 24 -8.71 3.05 -21.57
CA LYS A 24 -10.11 2.83 -21.95
C LYS A 24 -10.64 4.07 -22.67
N ASP A 25 -11.17 3.88 -23.87
CA ASP A 25 -11.74 4.95 -24.71
C ASP A 25 -10.79 6.13 -24.95
N GLY A 26 -9.49 5.86 -25.06
CA GLY A 26 -8.44 6.87 -25.24
C GLY A 26 -8.00 7.59 -23.95
N PHE A 27 -8.59 7.25 -22.80
CA PHE A 27 -8.19 7.77 -21.50
C PHE A 27 -7.27 6.79 -20.77
N GLU A 28 -6.24 7.32 -20.11
CA GLU A 28 -5.45 6.57 -19.14
C GLU A 28 -6.20 6.50 -17.81
N LEU A 29 -6.49 5.28 -17.36
CA LEU A 29 -7.11 4.97 -16.09
C LEU A 29 -6.09 4.31 -15.17
N SER A 30 -5.95 4.84 -13.96
CA SER A 30 -5.21 4.16 -12.89
C SER A 30 -6.19 3.52 -11.92
N ILE A 31 -6.07 2.21 -11.71
CA ILE A 31 -6.88 1.44 -10.77
C ILE A 31 -5.99 1.09 -9.59
N VAL A 32 -6.42 1.47 -8.39
CA VAL A 32 -5.78 1.09 -7.12
C VAL A 32 -6.70 0.10 -6.42
N LEU A 33 -6.15 -1.04 -6.02
CA LEU A 33 -6.86 -2.07 -5.26
C LEU A 33 -6.11 -2.35 -3.97
N CYS A 34 -6.80 -2.22 -2.84
CA CYS A 34 -6.28 -2.60 -1.54
C CYS A 34 -7.11 -3.76 -0.97
N LEU A 35 -6.41 -4.79 -0.51
CA LEU A 35 -6.96 -5.91 0.25
C LEU A 35 -6.67 -5.68 1.73
N TYR A 36 -7.65 -5.99 2.57
CA TYR A 36 -7.64 -5.76 4.00
C TYR A 36 -7.79 -7.07 4.74
N TYR A 37 -6.97 -7.31 5.75
CA TYR A 37 -7.07 -8.49 6.62
C TYR A 37 -7.10 -8.07 8.09
N PRO A 38 -7.95 -8.71 8.93
CA PRO A 38 -8.95 -9.74 8.61
C PRO A 38 -10.07 -9.21 7.69
N PRO A 39 -10.88 -10.05 7.02
CA PRO A 39 -11.98 -9.58 6.16
C PRO A 39 -12.98 -8.70 6.93
N ALA A 40 -13.69 -7.83 6.20
CA ALA A 40 -14.59 -6.85 6.79
C ALA A 40 -15.69 -7.50 7.65
N GLY A 41 -15.86 -6.99 8.88
CA GLY A 41 -16.96 -7.29 9.78
C GLY A 41 -17.69 -6.02 10.23
N GLU A 42 -18.87 -6.19 10.84
CA GLU A 42 -19.59 -5.09 11.52
C GLU A 42 -19.58 -5.32 13.04
N PRO A 43 -19.45 -4.26 13.86
CA PRO A 43 -19.20 -2.86 13.50
C PRO A 43 -17.73 -2.58 13.14
N ALA A 44 -17.46 -1.47 12.43
CA ALA A 44 -16.09 -1.13 12.02
C ALA A 44 -15.11 -0.98 13.21
N TYR A 45 -15.54 -0.38 14.32
CA TYR A 45 -14.77 -0.30 15.55
C TYR A 45 -15.68 -0.22 16.77
N LYS A 46 -15.17 -0.63 17.93
CA LYS A 46 -15.86 -0.47 19.20
C LYS A 46 -15.70 0.95 19.71
N LYS A 47 -16.76 1.53 20.24
CA LYS A 47 -16.71 2.85 20.90
C LYS A 47 -16.22 2.67 22.33
N GLY A 48 -15.31 3.53 22.78
CA GLY A 48 -14.76 3.46 24.13
C GLY A 48 -13.58 4.39 24.31
N GLN A 49 -12.88 4.25 25.44
CA GLN A 49 -11.61 4.93 25.67
C GLN A 49 -10.56 4.38 24.70
N THR A 50 -9.78 5.27 24.08
CA THR A 50 -8.73 4.88 23.14
C THR A 50 -7.79 3.84 23.75
N CYS A 51 -7.54 2.75 23.00
CA CYS A 51 -6.71 1.61 23.42
C CYS A 51 -7.20 0.81 24.65
N SER A 52 -8.44 0.97 25.12
CA SER A 52 -8.92 0.20 26.28
C SER A 52 -9.01 -1.31 26.03
N GLU A 53 -8.95 -1.74 24.77
CA GLU A 53 -9.11 -3.12 24.33
C GLU A 53 -8.08 -3.52 23.25
N CYS A 54 -6.80 -3.15 23.39
CA CYS A 54 -5.77 -3.67 22.49
C CYS A 54 -5.61 -5.19 22.67
N SER A 55 -5.53 -5.92 21.55
CA SER A 55 -5.28 -7.37 21.53
C SER A 55 -3.92 -7.74 22.13
N ASP A 56 -3.78 -8.99 22.57
CA ASP A 56 -2.52 -9.51 23.11
C ASP A 56 -1.38 -9.36 22.08
N GLY A 57 -0.19 -8.98 22.55
CA GLY A 57 0.98 -8.69 21.70
C GLY A 57 1.04 -7.25 21.17
N PHE A 58 -0.08 -6.52 21.22
CA PHE A 58 -0.13 -5.11 20.83
C PHE A 58 0.04 -4.19 22.05
N SER A 59 0.54 -2.98 21.81
CA SER A 59 0.66 -1.93 22.82
C SER A 59 0.14 -0.61 22.29
N CYS A 60 -0.52 0.14 23.16
CA CYS A 60 -1.04 1.46 22.79
C CYS A 60 0.10 2.47 22.57
N GLU A 61 0.18 3.01 21.36
CA GLU A 61 0.95 4.23 21.08
C GLU A 61 0.08 5.44 21.38
N LYS A 62 0.24 5.98 22.59
CA LYS A 62 -0.64 7.03 23.13
C LYS A 62 -0.65 8.30 22.30
N LYS A 63 0.40 8.59 21.52
CA LYS A 63 0.46 9.80 20.69
C LYS A 63 -0.51 9.76 19.51
N ILE A 64 -0.72 8.57 18.93
CA ILE A 64 -1.58 8.38 17.75
C ILE A 64 -2.89 7.64 18.07
N GLY A 65 -2.98 7.02 19.24
CA GLY A 65 -4.19 6.33 19.69
C GLY A 65 -4.44 4.99 19.01
N LEU A 66 -3.38 4.30 18.58
CA LEU A 66 -3.46 3.00 17.91
C LEU A 66 -2.73 1.91 18.68
N CYS A 67 -3.17 0.67 18.50
CA CYS A 67 -2.51 -0.53 19.01
C CYS A 67 -1.43 -0.95 18.01
N LEU A 68 -0.16 -0.95 18.42
CA LEU A 68 0.97 -1.36 17.58
C LEU A 68 1.52 -2.71 18.03
N ASP A 69 1.83 -3.58 17.07
CA ASP A 69 2.58 -4.80 17.34
C ASP A 69 4.03 -4.43 17.67
N ARG A 70 4.53 -4.88 18.81
CA ARG A 70 5.93 -4.63 19.23
C ARG A 70 6.96 -5.41 18.43
N ASN A 71 6.51 -6.41 17.68
CA ASN A 71 7.36 -7.32 16.93
C ASN A 71 7.23 -7.13 15.41
N ALA A 72 6.39 -6.20 14.96
CA ALA A 72 6.32 -5.80 13.56
C ALA A 72 7.67 -5.17 13.16
N THR A 73 8.51 -5.98 12.52
CA THR A 73 9.71 -5.53 11.85
C THR A 73 9.29 -4.80 10.58
N GLU A 74 9.73 -3.54 10.45
CA GLU A 74 9.81 -2.70 9.24
C GLU A 74 8.70 -2.85 8.18
N ILE A 75 8.02 -1.75 7.84
CA ILE A 75 7.05 -1.73 6.75
C ILE A 75 7.75 -2.15 5.44
N ASP A 76 7.47 -3.35 4.94
CA ASP A 76 7.94 -3.82 3.64
C ASP A 76 7.20 -3.10 2.51
N THR A 77 7.69 -1.90 2.15
CA THR A 77 7.23 -1.19 0.95
C THR A 77 7.97 -1.68 -0.29
N ARG A 78 8.02 -2.99 -0.56
CA ARG A 78 8.53 -3.51 -1.83
C ARG A 78 7.52 -3.31 -2.96
N GLY A 79 7.38 -2.06 -3.40
CA GLY A 79 6.93 -1.76 -4.74
C GLY A 79 8.09 -2.01 -5.69
N GLU A 80 8.07 -3.13 -6.42
CA GLU A 80 9.00 -3.34 -7.53
C GLU A 80 8.57 -2.40 -8.66
N ASP A 81 9.22 -1.24 -8.75
CA ASP A 81 9.04 -0.29 -9.85
C ASP A 81 9.59 -0.93 -11.14
N THR A 82 8.78 -1.74 -11.83
CA THR A 82 9.03 -2.11 -13.22
C THR A 82 8.69 -0.92 -14.14
N SER A 83 9.29 0.23 -13.86
CA SER A 83 9.39 1.30 -14.84
C SER A 83 10.51 0.90 -15.79
N GLY A 84 10.16 0.48 -17.00
CA GLY A 84 11.09 0.16 -18.07
C GLY A 84 11.98 1.36 -18.39
N SER A 85 13.05 1.53 -17.62
CA SER A 85 14.14 2.45 -17.91
C SER A 85 15.00 1.77 -18.96
N PRO A 86 15.16 2.32 -20.19
CA PRO A 86 16.09 1.75 -21.13
C PRO A 86 17.48 1.81 -20.48
N SER A 87 18.10 0.64 -20.35
CA SER A 87 19.51 0.50 -19.94
C SER A 87 20.35 1.54 -20.67
N MET A 88 21.13 2.34 -19.94
CA MET A 88 22.07 3.33 -20.50
C MET A 88 22.92 2.74 -21.63
N SER A 89 23.13 1.42 -21.64
CA SER A 89 23.84 0.69 -22.69
C SER A 89 23.21 0.83 -24.09
N MET A 90 21.88 1.00 -24.20
CA MET A 90 21.21 1.18 -25.50
C MET A 90 21.46 2.57 -26.09
N LEU A 91 21.55 3.61 -25.26
CA LEU A 91 21.84 4.97 -25.71
C LEU A 91 23.25 5.09 -26.31
N PHE A 92 24.24 4.42 -25.70
CA PHE A 92 25.61 4.39 -26.23
C PHE A 92 25.70 3.73 -27.60
N LEU A 93 24.96 2.63 -27.84
CA LEU A 93 24.94 1.96 -29.14
C LEU A 93 24.35 2.86 -30.24
N VAL A 94 23.25 3.56 -29.94
CA VAL A 94 22.61 4.47 -30.90
C VAL A 94 23.53 5.65 -31.24
N ILE A 95 24.14 6.29 -30.24
CA ILE A 95 25.06 7.41 -30.46
C ILE A 95 26.30 6.97 -31.26
N TRP A 96 26.82 5.76 -31.00
CA TRP A 96 27.97 5.24 -31.73
C TRP A 96 27.64 4.96 -33.20
N THR A 97 26.45 4.42 -33.50
CA THR A 97 26.02 4.19 -34.91
C THR A 97 25.83 5.48 -35.71
N ILE A 98 25.35 6.55 -35.09
CA ILE A 98 25.15 7.85 -35.75
C ILE A 98 26.50 8.55 -36.00
N SER A 99 27.49 8.32 -35.13
CA SER A 99 28.82 8.92 -35.26
C SER A 99 29.73 8.21 -36.28
N MET A 100 29.30 7.07 -36.84
CA MET A 100 30.03 6.31 -37.86
C MET A 100 29.42 6.39 -39.27
N ILE A 101 28.46 7.29 -39.47
CA ILE A 101 27.91 7.70 -40.79
C ILE A 101 28.45 9.09 -41.11
#